data_AF-A0A7K0LXN4-F1
#
_entry.id   AF-A0A7K0LXN4-F1
#
_cell.length_a   1.000
_cell.length_b   1.000
_cell.length_c   1.000
_cell.angle_alpha   90.00
_cell.angle_beta   90.00
_cell.angle_gamma   90.00
#
_symmetry.space_group_name_H-M   'P 1'
#
loop_
_entity.id
_entity.type
_entity.pdbx_description
1 polymer ?
#
loop_
_entity_poly.entity_id
_entity_poly.type
_entity_poly.pdbx_seq_one_letter_code
_entity_poly.pdbx_strand_id
1 'polypeptide(L)' 'HDGPKIQLAMDQGYSAPSAKIVTAGQRLYGLVEGQLFFAYDMAAEGQTLQAHIWSSLERQAGE' A
#
# COMPACT_ATOMS: atom_id res chain seq x y z
N HIS A 1 7.92 7.70 20.39
CA HIS A 1 7.55 8.61 19.29
C HIS A 1 7.16 7.76 18.11
N ASP A 2 6.04 8.04 17.46
CA ASP A 2 5.74 7.44 16.15
C ASP A 2 6.88 7.80 15.19
N GLY A 3 7.56 6.80 14.63
CA GLY A 3 8.57 7.01 13.60
C GLY A 3 7.99 7.64 12.32
N PRO A 4 8.83 7.92 11.32
CA PRO A 4 8.38 8.43 10.03
C PRO A 4 7.29 7.53 9.43
N LYS A 5 6.15 8.12 9.07
CA LYS A 5 5.00 7.41 8.50
C LYS A 5 4.37 8.22 7.37
N ILE A 6 3.88 7.51 6.35
CA ILE A 6 3.13 8.08 5.23
C ILE A 6 1.87 7.24 5.05
N GLN A 7 0.72 7.91 5.02
CA GLN A 7 -0.56 7.29 4.71
C GLN A 7 -1.12 7.94 3.44
N LEU A 8 -1.46 7.10 2.46
CA LEU A 8 -2.03 7.52 1.19
C LEU A 8 -3.38 6.83 1.00
N ALA A 9 -4.39 7.60 0.59
CA ALA A 9 -5.67 7.08 0.15
C ALA A 9 -5.80 7.33 -1.35
N MET A 10 -6.32 6.34 -2.06
CA MET A 10 -6.66 6.47 -3.47
C MET A 10 -7.85 7.40 -3.63
N ASP A 11 -7.67 8.47 -4.39
CA ASP A 11 -8.73 9.43 -4.71
C ASP A 11 -9.55 8.96 -5.92
N GLN A 12 -8.87 8.65 -7.04
CA GLN A 12 -9.50 8.17 -8.26
C GLN A 12 -8.69 7.07 -8.96
N GLY A 13 -9.40 6.10 -9.55
CA GLY A 13 -8.84 5.05 -10.39
C GLY A 13 -9.30 5.16 -11.83
N TYR A 14 -8.42 4.76 -12.74
CA TYR A 14 -8.71 4.57 -14.16
C TYR A 14 -8.26 3.17 -14.55
N SER A 15 -9.09 2.44 -15.30
CA SER A 15 -8.83 1.06 -15.68
C SER A 15 -9.17 0.83 -17.14
N ALA A 16 -8.38 -0.01 -17.80
CA ALA A 16 -8.71 -0.48 -19.14
C ALA A 16 -9.95 -1.39 -19.09
N PRO A 17 -10.71 -1.52 -20.20
CA PRO A 17 -11.95 -2.32 -20.21
C PRO A 17 -11.78 -3.79 -19.81
N SER A 18 -10.61 -4.38 -20.03
CA SER A 18 -10.32 -5.78 -19.71
C SER A 18 -9.65 -6.00 -18.34
N ALA A 19 -9.39 -4.94 -17.59
CA ALA A 19 -8.66 -5.02 -16.33
C ALA A 19 -9.58 -5.39 -15.15
N LYS A 20 -8.99 -6.04 -14.14
CA LYS A 20 -9.61 -6.13 -12.81
C LYS A 20 -9.68 -4.74 -12.20
N ILE A 21 -10.89 -4.29 -11.89
CA ILE A 21 -11.13 -2.92 -11.45
C ILE A 21 -10.85 -2.83 -9.95
N VAL A 22 -9.91 -1.94 -9.59
CA VAL A 22 -9.67 -1.51 -8.21
C VAL A 22 -10.52 -0.27 -7.95
N THR A 23 -11.40 -0.35 -6.96
CA THR A 23 -12.37 0.71 -6.66
C THR A 23 -11.96 1.58 -5.48
N ALA A 24 -11.10 1.06 -4.59
CA ALA A 24 -10.50 1.83 -3.50
C ALA A 24 -9.16 1.21 -3.09
N GLY A 25 -8.28 2.05 -2.54
CA GLY A 25 -6.98 1.62 -2.05
C GLY A 25 -6.47 2.50 -0.92
N GLN A 26 -5.81 1.90 0.07
CA GLN A 26 -5.10 2.60 1.13
C GLN A 26 -3.71 2.02 1.29
N ARG A 27 -2.69 2.89 1.34
CA ARG A 27 -1.30 2.48 1.54
C ARG A 27 -0.77 3.12 2.81
N LEU A 28 -0.16 2.31 3.65
CA LEU A 28 0.58 2.76 4.83
C LEU A 28 2.05 2.38 4.65
N TYR A 29 2.93 3.35 4.86
CA TYR A 29 4.37 3.16 4.90
C TYR A 29 4.89 3.64 6.26
N GLY A 30 5.75 2.84 6.89
CA GLY A 30 6.36 3.18 8.17
C GLY A 30 7.84 2.78 8.18
N LEU A 31 8.69 3.68 8.68
CA LEU A 31 10.08 3.33 8.98
C LEU A 31 10.18 2.80 10.40
N VAL A 32 10.42 1.49 10.54
CA VAL A 32 10.48 0.78 11.82
C VAL A 32 11.82 0.05 11.89
N GLU A 33 12.61 0.33 12.92
CA GLU A 33 13.93 -0.30 13.14
C GLU A 33 14.85 -0.25 11.90
N GLY A 34 14.77 0.84 11.12
CA GLY A 34 15.56 1.03 9.91
C GLY A 34 15.05 0.31 8.66
N GLN A 35 14.00 -0.51 8.78
CA GLN A 35 13.32 -1.18 7.67
C GLN A 35 12.08 -0.40 7.23
N LEU A 36 11.77 -0.45 5.94
CA LEU A 36 10.54 0.11 5.39
C LEU A 36 9.43 -0.94 5.46
N PHE A 37 8.48 -0.75 6.36
CA PHE A 37 7.24 -1.53 6.39
C PHE A 37 6.21 -0.89 5.45
N PHE A 38 5.47 -1.72 4.72
CA PHE A 38 4.32 -1.26 3.95
C PHE A 38 3.14 -2.22 4.03
N ALA A 39 1.95 -1.66 3.95
CA ALA A 39 0.69 -2.38 3.76
C ALA A 39 -0.13 -1.70 2.67
N TYR A 40 -0.84 -2.51 1.89
CA TYR A 40 -1.80 -2.06 0.90
C TYR A 40 -3.12 -2.80 1.12
N ASP A 41 -4.14 -2.02 1.48
CA ASP A 41 -5.52 -2.47 1.53
C ASP A 41 -6.18 -2.12 0.19
N MET A 42 -6.99 -3.03 -0.35
CA MET A 42 -7.57 -2.92 -1.69
C MET A 42 -9.02 -3.37 -1.69
N ALA A 43 -9.90 -2.58 -2.31
CA ALA A 43 -11.23 -2.99 -2.74
C ALA A 43 -11.17 -3.32 -4.23
N ALA A 44 -11.48 -4.56 -4.58
CA ALA A 44 -11.49 -5.04 -5.97
C ALA A 44 -12.32 -6.32 -6.07
N GLU A 45 -12.75 -6.69 -7.28
CA GLU A 45 -13.42 -7.98 -7.54
C GLU A 45 -14.64 -8.24 -6.62
N GLY A 46 -15.42 -7.20 -6.32
CA GLY A 46 -16.60 -7.28 -5.44
C GLY A 46 -16.31 -7.28 -3.94
N GLN A 47 -15.04 -7.25 -3.55
CA GLN A 47 -14.62 -7.18 -2.15
C GLN A 47 -14.56 -5.73 -1.66
N THR A 48 -15.01 -5.50 -0.42
CA THR A 48 -14.80 -4.23 0.27
C THR A 48 -13.33 -4.04 0.62
N LEU A 49 -12.94 -2.79 0.92
CA LEU A 49 -11.58 -2.43 1.28
C LEU A 49 -11.09 -3.31 2.45
N GLN A 50 -10.03 -4.08 2.21
CA GLN A 50 -9.44 -5.00 3.16
C GLN A 50 -7.97 -5.24 2.84
N ALA A 51 -7.25 -5.87 3.77
CA ALA A 51 -5.84 -6.21 3.59
C ALA A 51 -5.62 -7.03 2.31
N HIS A 52 -4.73 -6.53 1.43
CA HIS A 52 -4.36 -7.20 0.20
C HIS A 52 -2.92 -7.72 0.24
N ILE A 53 -1.96 -6.86 0.60
CA ILE A 53 -0.56 -7.24 0.72
C ILE A 53 0.15 -6.37 1.75
N TRP A 54 1.16 -6.95 2.40
CA TRP A 54 2.08 -6.22 3.27
C TRP A 54 3.46 -6.87 3.22
N SER A 55 4.49 -6.11 3.56
CA SER A 55 5.85 -6.63 3.73
C SER A 55 6.74 -5.63 4.46
N SER A 56 7.98 -6.01 4.73
CA SER A 56 9.06 -5.10 5.10
C SER A 56 10.21 -5.22 4.12
N LEU A 57 10.93 -4.12 3.92
CA LEU A 57 12.09 -4.04 3.05
C LEU A 57 13.30 -3.57 3.86
N GLU A 58 14.38 -4.33 3.77
CA GLU A 58 15.66 -3.94 4.35
C GLU A 58 16.32 -2.86 3.52
N ARG A 59 16.91 -1.87 4.20
CA ARG A 59 17.72 -0.85 3.54
C ARG A 59 18.95 -1.51 2.91
N GLN A 60 19.04 -1.42 1.59
CA GLN A 60 20.27 -1.78 0.89
C GLN A 60 21.32 -0.68 1.17
N ALA A 61 22.54 -1.08 1.53
CA ALA A 61 23.68 -0.17 1.49
C ALA A 61 23.99 0.09 0.01
N GLY A 62 24.07 1.35 -0.40
CA GLY A 62 24.53 1.69 -1.75
C GLY A 62 26.02 1.35 -1.90
N GLU A 63 26.42 0.93 -3.10
CA GLU A 63 27.85 0.89 -3.50
C GLU A 63 28.42 2.30 -3.65
#